data_AF-A0AAV4KEM1-F1
#
_entry.id   AF-A0AAV4KEM1-F1
#
_cell.length_a   1.000
_cell.length_b   1.000
_cell.length_c   1.000
_cell.angle_alpha   90.00
_cell.angle_beta   90.00
_cell.angle_gamma   90.00
#
_symmetry.space_group_name_H-M   'P 1'
#
loop_
_entity.id
_entity.type
_entity.pdbx_description
1 polymer ?
#
loop_
_entity_poly.entity_id
_entity_poly.type
_entity_poly.pdbx_seq_one_letter_code
_entity_poly.pdbx_strand_id
1 'polypeptide(L)' 'MATLYVRDLSEEALTELKTRAARNRQSLQAYARALLEQEAATPSLDDVVARIRERVTARLSTDDVLDEVDRGRRRE' A
#
# COMPACT_ATOMS: atom_id res chain seq x y z
N MET A 1 -20.69 5.96 -4.11
CA MET A 1 -20.05 6.23 -5.43
C MET A 1 -19.44 7.61 -5.35
N ALA A 2 -18.14 7.75 -5.59
CA ALA A 2 -17.45 9.04 -5.56
C ALA A 2 -17.07 9.46 -7.00
N THR A 3 -17.02 10.76 -7.26
CA THR A 3 -16.64 11.32 -8.56
C THR A 3 -15.47 12.26 -8.36
N LEU A 4 -14.46 12.16 -9.23
CA LEU A 4 -13.28 13.01 -9.25
C LEU A 4 -13.20 13.72 -10.59
N TYR A 5 -12.95 15.03 -10.56
CA TYR A 5 -12.68 15.84 -11.74
C TYR A 5 -11.24 16.36 -11.67
N VAL A 6 -10.45 16.04 -12.70
CA VAL A 6 -9.05 16.46 -12.81
C VAL A 6 -8.98 17.65 -13.75
N ARG A 7 -8.51 18.79 -13.22
CA ARG A 7 -8.34 20.04 -13.97
C ARG A 7 -6.93 20.14 -14.51
N ASP A 8 -6.79 20.85 -15.62
CA ASP A 8 -5.51 21.25 -16.21
C ASP A 8 -4.56 20.06 -16.47
N LEU A 9 -5.12 18.91 -16.84
CA LEU A 9 -4.34 17.74 -17.23
C LEU A 9 -3.64 18.03 -18.56
N SER A 10 -2.34 17.78 -18.64
CA SER A 10 -1.60 17.98 -19.89
C SER A 10 -2.13 17.08 -21.01
N GLU A 11 -2.17 17.62 -22.22
CA GLU A 11 -2.61 16.87 -23.41
C GLU A 11 -1.74 15.63 -23.67
N GLU A 12 -0.46 15.71 -23.34
CA GLU A 12 0.48 14.59 -23.42
C GLU A 12 0.08 13.47 -22.46
N ALA A 13 -0.19 13.80 -21.19
CA ALA A 13 -0.63 12.81 -20.21
C ALA A 13 -1.98 12.20 -20.59
N LEU A 14 -2.92 13.01 -21.08
CA LEU A 14 -4.21 12.53 -21.56
C LEU A 14 -4.06 11.54 -22.72
N THR A 15 -3.18 11.84 -23.68
CA THR A 15 -2.90 11.00 -24.85
C THR A 15 -2.28 9.66 -24.45
N GLU A 16 -1.30 9.70 -23.55
CA GLU A 16 -0.64 8.48 -23.06
C GLU A 16 -1.63 7.60 -22.28
N LEU A 17 -2.45 8.19 -21.40
CA LEU A 17 -3.47 7.45 -20.65
C LEU A 17 -4.53 6.83 -21.57
N LYS A 18 -4.97 7.53 -22.62
CA LYS A 18 -5.88 6.96 -23.64
C LYS A 18 -5.24 5.77 -24.35
N THR A 19 -3.97 5.89 -24.72
CA THR A 19 -3.21 4.81 -25.37
C THR A 19 -3.11 3.58 -24.48
N ARG A 20 -2.77 3.76 -23.20
CA ARG A 20 -2.72 2.67 -22.22
C ARG A 20 -4.09 2.05 -21.96
N ALA A 21 -5.14 2.86 -21.84
CA ALA A 21 -6.50 2.36 -21.66
C ALA A 21 -6.94 1.48 -22.86
N ALA A 22 -6.68 1.93 -24.09
CA ALA A 22 -6.97 1.16 -25.30
C ALA A 22 -6.22 -0.17 -25.34
N ARG A 23 -4.92 -0.18 -24.99
CA ARG A 23 -4.10 -1.41 -24.89
C ARG A 23 -4.68 -2.42 -23.89
N ASN A 24 -5.27 -1.93 -22.80
CA ASN A 24 -5.92 -2.75 -21.77
C ASN A 24 -7.40 -3.06 -22.07
N ARG A 25 -7.93 -2.64 -23.24
CA ARG A 25 -9.35 -2.78 -23.62
C ARG A 25 -10.30 -2.16 -22.59
N GLN A 26 -9.89 -1.06 -21.99
CA GLN A 26 -10.66 -0.32 -21.00
C GLN A 26 -11.05 1.06 -21.53
N SER A 27 -12.17 1.61 -21.04
CA SER A 27 -12.41 3.04 -21.19
C SER A 27 -11.37 3.83 -20.37
N LEU A 28 -11.11 5.08 -20.78
CA LEU A 28 -10.18 5.95 -20.04
C LEU A 28 -10.60 6.09 -18.56
N GLN A 29 -11.90 6.24 -18.30
CA GLN A 29 -12.43 6.35 -16.94
C GLN A 29 -12.19 5.07 -16.11
N ALA A 30 -12.40 3.89 -16.71
CA ALA A 30 -12.15 2.62 -16.03
C ALA A 30 -10.66 2.41 -15.73
N TYR A 31 -9.79 2.76 -16.67
CA TYR A 31 -8.34 2.68 -16.50
C TYR A 31 -7.84 3.65 -15.41
N ALA A 32 -8.28 4.92 -15.45
CA ALA A 32 -7.91 5.91 -14.44
C ALA A 32 -8.41 5.52 -13.04
N ARG A 33 -9.65 5.01 -12.92
CA ARG A 33 -10.17 4.49 -11.65
C ARG A 33 -9.30 3.36 -11.10
N ALA A 34 -8.94 2.38 -11.93
CA ALA A 34 -8.09 1.27 -11.50
C ALA A 34 -6.73 1.75 -10.99
N LEU A 35 -6.12 2.72 -11.67
CA LEU A 35 -4.84 3.31 -11.27
C LEU A 35 -4.93 4.03 -9.92
N LEU A 36 -6.01 4.80 -9.70
CA LEU A 36 -6.25 5.49 -8.43
C LEU A 36 -6.56 4.53 -7.28
N GLU A 37 -7.32 3.46 -7.54
CA GLU A 37 -7.61 2.42 -6.54
C GLU A 37 -6.35 1.64 -6.17
N GLN A 38 -5.48 1.34 -7.14
CA GLN A 38 -4.21 0.68 -6.90
C GLN A 38 -3.26 1.55 -6.06
N GLU A 39 -3.18 2.85 -6.38
CA GLU A 39 -2.41 3.81 -5.60
C GLU A 39 -2.93 3.89 -4.17
N ALA A 40 -4.25 4.05 -4.00
CA ALA A 40 -4.87 4.11 -2.68
C ALA A 40 -4.75 2.81 -1.86
N ALA A 41 -4.62 1.67 -2.53
CA ALA A 41 -4.41 0.38 -1.87
C ALA A 41 -2.99 0.20 -1.32
N THR A 42 -2.03 1.02 -1.77
CA THR A 42 -0.63 0.95 -1.34
C THR A 42 -0.41 1.94 -0.19
N PRO A 43 -0.34 1.47 1.08
CA PRO A 43 -0.12 2.38 2.20
C PRO A 43 1.28 3.00 2.11
N SER A 44 1.39 4.27 2.52
CA SER A 44 2.71 4.90 2.66
C SER A 44 3.51 4.22 3.78
N LEU A 45 4.85 4.39 3.77
CA LEU A 45 5.68 3.90 4.86
C LEU A 45 5.23 4.47 6.21
N ASP A 46 4.86 5.75 6.24
CA ASP A 46 4.36 6.40 7.45
C ASP A 46 3.05 5.78 7.94
N ASP A 47 2.13 5.44 7.04
CA ASP A 47 0.89 4.72 7.38
C ASP A 47 1.18 3.33 7.95
N VAL A 48 2.16 2.63 7.38
CA VAL A 48 2.60 1.32 7.86
C VAL A 48 3.22 1.45 9.26
N VAL A 49 4.10 2.43 9.48
CA VAL A 49 4.73 2.66 10.79
C VAL A 49 3.70 3.06 11.84
N ALA A 50 2.74 3.93 11.50
CA ALA A 50 1.64 4.32 12.38
C ALA A 50 0.81 3.09 12.77
N ARG A 51 0.43 2.26 11.79
CA ARG A 51 -0.31 1.01 12.04
C ARG A 51 0.48 0.02 12.90
N ILE A 52 1.80 -0.08 12.74
CA ILE A 52 2.66 -0.90 13.60
C ILE A 52 2.61 -0.38 15.04
N ARG A 53 2.75 0.94 15.25
CA ARG A 53 2.69 1.54 16.59
C ARG A 53 1.35 1.32 17.27
N GLU A 54 0.25 1.33 16.53
CA GLU A 54 -1.09 1.06 17.07
C GLU A 54 -1.32 -0.41 17.40
N ARG A 55 -0.79 -1.33 16.60
CA ARG A 55 -1.03 -2.78 16.75
C ARG A 55 -0.04 -3.49 17.67
N VAL A 56 1.19 -3.01 17.78
CA VAL A 56 2.22 -3.65 18.60
C VAL A 56 2.02 -3.23 20.06
N THR A 57 1.33 -4.08 20.82
CA THR A 57 1.19 -3.96 22.28
C THR A 57 2.29 -4.71 23.05
N ALA A 58 2.94 -5.67 22.40
CA ALA A 58 4.00 -6.46 23.01
C ALA A 58 5.30 -5.66 23.08
N ARG A 59 5.80 -5.45 24.30
CA ARG A 59 7.18 -5.02 24.55
C ARG A 59 7.93 -6.24 25.04
N LEU A 60 8.87 -6.72 24.23
CA LEU A 60 9.81 -7.76 24.63
C LEU A 60 11.09 -7.08 25.08
N SER A 61 11.54 -7.39 26.29
CA SER A 61 12.88 -7.04 26.72
C SER A 61 13.90 -8.01 26.11
N THR A 62 15.17 -7.63 26.14
CA THR A 62 16.26 -8.53 25.74
C THR A 62 16.29 -9.79 26.61
N ASP A 63 15.96 -9.67 27.90
CA ASP A 63 15.92 -10.80 28.83
C ASP A 63 14.81 -11.78 28.48
N ASP A 64 13.62 -11.31 28.09
CA ASP A 64 12.51 -12.18 27.65
C ASP A 64 12.90 -13.05 26.44
N VAL A 65 13.68 -12.47 25.53
CA VAL A 65 14.19 -13.16 24.33
C VAL A 65 15.23 -14.21 24.72
N LEU A 66 16.17 -13.85 25.60
CA LEU A 66 17.21 -14.76 26.06
C LEU A 66 16.61 -15.95 26.84
N ASP A 67 15.61 -15.68 27.68
CA ASP A 67 14.90 -16.72 28.44
C ASP A 67 14.14 -17.71 27.53
N GLU A 68 13.57 -17.25 26.41
CA GLU A 68 12.96 -18.13 25.41
C GLU A 68 14.00 -19.01 24.71
N VAL A 69 15.13 -18.42 24.31
CA VAL A 69 16.24 -19.14 23.67
C VAL A 69 16.79 -20.24 24.60
N ASP A 70 17.00 -19.93 25.87
CA ASP A 70 17.50 -20.90 26.85
C ASP A 70 16.45 -21.97 27.20
N ARG A 71 15.15 -21.64 27.15
CA ARG A 71 14.08 -22.65 27.23
C ARG A 71 14.10 -23.60 26.03
N GLY A 72 14.42 -23.13 24.83
CA GLY A 72 14.59 -23.98 23.65
C GLY A 72 15.74 -24.97 23.82
N ARG A 73 16.92 -24.49 24.23
CA ARG A 73 18.13 -25.30 24.44
C ARG A 73 17.98 -26.39 25.51
N ARG A 74 17.10 -26.18 26.51
CA ARG A 74 16.84 -27.16 27.59
C ARG A 74 15.87 -28.27 27.20
N ARG A 75 15.22 -28.18 26.03
CA ARG A 75 14.25 -29.18 25.55
C ARG A 75 14.82 -30.14 24.50
N GLU A 76 16.07 -29.92 24.07
CA GLU A 76 16.89 -30.84 23.28
C GLU A 76 17.79 -31.68 24.21
#